data_AF-A0AAU5EWF3-F1
#
_entry.id   AF-A0AAU5EWF3-F1
#
_cell.length_a   1.000
_cell.length_b   1.000
_cell.length_c   1.000
_cell.angle_alpha   90.00
_cell.angle_beta   90.00
_cell.angle_gamma   90.00
#
_symmetry.space_group_name_H-M   'P 1'
#
loop_
_entity.id
_entity.type
_entity.pdbx_description
1 polymer ?
#
loop_
_entity_poly.entity_id
_entity_poly.type
_entity_poly.pdbx_seq_one_letter_code
_entity_poly.pdbx_strand_id
1 'polypeptide(L)'
;MYLIGFLEGACAHILDLIRGGFHAYASFPQVAIQSFFISLAVLDPLVVVLVAFVRRQGVWLAGAVMVLDVSANWIGNWQGLRDDPAGLLRPVGLLPITLFGLFVVASVVPLHHTTAMTRWKQAQIGSQTTQATADPATEQDGSPRPATTSPRRGPRLPRGLRCLSPAGSPGRSRSRR
;
A
#
# COMPACT_ATOMS: atom_id res chain seq x y z
N MET A 1 13.12 8.11 6.11
CA MET A 1 13.44 6.70 6.39
C MET A 1 13.42 5.84 5.13
N TYR A 2 12.29 5.61 4.46
CA TYR A 2 12.27 4.84 3.20
C TYR A 2 13.27 5.35 2.15
N LEU A 3 13.17 6.62 1.76
CA LEU A 3 14.02 7.22 0.73
C LEU A 3 15.51 7.05 1.03
N ILE A 4 15.90 7.27 2.29
CA ILE A 4 17.29 7.19 2.73
C ILE A 4 17.78 5.74 2.71
N GLY A 5 17.01 4.80 3.27
CA GLY A 5 17.41 3.39 3.31
C GLY A 5 17.49 2.73 1.93
N PHE A 6 16.55 3.02 1.03
CA PHE A 6 16.65 2.54 -0.36
C PHE A 6 17.79 3.21 -1.13
N LEU A 7 18.07 4.49 -0.89
CA LEU A 7 19.22 5.16 -1.54
C LEU A 7 20.56 4.60 -1.03
N GLU A 8 20.66 4.35 0.29
CA GLU A 8 21.82 3.70 0.89
C GLU A 8 22.04 2.29 0.32
N GLY A 9 20.97 1.49 0.21
CA GLY A 9 20.99 0.17 -0.44
C GLY A 9 21.46 0.25 -1.89
N ALA A 10 20.90 1.17 -2.67
CA ALA A 10 21.33 1.42 -4.05
C ALA A 10 22.82 1.74 -4.13
N CYS A 11 23.32 2.62 -3.26
CA CYS A 11 24.74 2.96 -3.19
C CYS A 11 25.60 1.73 -2.86
N ALA A 12 25.16 0.87 -1.93
CA ALA A 12 25.86 -0.36 -1.60
C ALA A 12 25.95 -1.31 -2.81
N HIS A 13 24.83 -1.58 -3.47
CA HIS A 13 24.79 -2.46 -4.66
C HIS A 13 25.61 -1.90 -5.83
N ILE A 14 25.56 -0.59 -6.06
CA ILE A 14 26.39 0.05 -7.08
C ILE A 14 27.88 -0.06 -6.72
N LEU A 15 28.25 0.17 -5.46
CA LEU A 15 29.64 0.04 -5.01
C LEU A 15 30.15 -1.40 -5.12
N ASP A 16 29.34 -2.39 -4.79
CA ASP A 16 29.66 -3.81 -4.97
C ASP A 16 29.88 -4.14 -6.45
N LEU A 17 28.99 -3.64 -7.33
CA LEU A 17 29.11 -3.82 -8.77
C LEU A 17 30.35 -3.12 -9.34
N ILE A 18 30.72 -1.94 -8.83
CA ILE A 18 31.95 -1.24 -9.24
C ILE A 18 33.19 -2.01 -8.80
N ARG A 19 33.19 -2.61 -7.60
CA ARG A 19 34.35 -3.32 -7.04
C ARG A 19 34.53 -4.72 -7.61
N GLY A 20 33.45 -5.46 -7.79
CA GLY A 20 33.48 -6.88 -8.19
C GLY A 20 32.94 -7.16 -9.60
N GLY A 21 32.36 -6.17 -10.28
CA GLY A 21 31.66 -6.37 -11.55
C GLY A 21 30.50 -7.36 -11.41
N PHE A 22 30.15 -8.05 -12.50
CA PHE A 22 29.17 -9.14 -12.48
C PHE A 22 29.56 -10.29 -11.53
N HIS A 23 30.84 -10.40 -11.17
CA HIS A 23 31.34 -11.42 -10.24
C HIS A 23 31.19 -11.03 -8.77
N ALA A 24 30.74 -9.81 -8.45
CA ALA A 24 30.52 -9.36 -7.07
C ALA A 24 29.62 -10.33 -6.28
N TYR A 25 28.68 -10.98 -6.96
CA TYR A 25 27.76 -11.94 -6.38
C TYR A 25 28.04 -13.39 -6.84
N ALA A 26 29.20 -13.68 -7.45
CA ALA A 26 29.53 -15.03 -7.92
C ALA A 26 29.60 -16.08 -6.79
N SER A 27 29.73 -15.63 -5.54
CA SER A 27 29.65 -16.47 -4.34
C SER A 27 28.26 -17.08 -4.11
N PHE A 28 27.21 -16.54 -4.73
CA PHE A 28 25.87 -17.10 -4.68
C PHE A 28 25.70 -18.18 -5.75
N PRO A 29 25.44 -19.46 -5.39
CA PRO A 29 25.36 -20.54 -6.37
C PRO A 29 24.14 -20.43 -7.32
N GLN A 30 23.14 -19.61 -6.98
CA GLN A 30 21.94 -19.41 -7.79
C GLN A 30 22.04 -18.13 -8.63
N VAL A 31 22.09 -18.27 -9.96
CA VAL A 31 22.10 -17.15 -10.93
C VAL A 31 20.94 -16.17 -10.73
N ALA A 32 19.79 -16.67 -10.26
CA ALA A 32 18.62 -15.85 -9.95
C ALA A 32 18.90 -14.82 -8.83
N ILE A 33 19.63 -15.21 -7.79
CA ILE A 33 19.98 -14.31 -6.67
C ILE A 33 21.00 -13.26 -7.13
N GLN A 34 21.98 -13.65 -7.94
CA GLN A 34 22.95 -12.72 -8.52
C GLN A 34 22.26 -11.66 -9.40
N SER A 35 21.39 -12.13 -10.30
CA SER A 35 20.61 -11.25 -11.19
C SER A 35 19.72 -10.30 -10.41
N PHE A 36 19.14 -10.79 -9.31
CA PHE A 36 18.35 -9.97 -8.40
C PHE A 36 19.20 -8.87 -7.74
N PHE A 37 20.37 -9.19 -7.17
CA PHE A 37 21.25 -8.17 -6.58
C PHE A 37 21.72 -7.13 -7.59
N ILE A 38 22.03 -7.53 -8.82
CA ILE A 38 22.34 -6.58 -9.90
C ILE A 38 21.14 -5.68 -10.19
N SER A 39 19.92 -6.25 -10.20
CA SER A 39 18.70 -5.48 -10.45
C SER A 39 18.38 -4.47 -9.34
N LEU A 40 18.86 -4.67 -8.10
CA LEU A 40 18.66 -3.72 -6.99
C LEU A 40 19.29 -2.35 -7.27
N ALA A 41 20.38 -2.30 -8.03
CA ALA A 41 20.97 -1.04 -8.49
C ALA A 41 19.98 -0.17 -9.31
N VAL A 42 18.92 -0.77 -9.87
CA VAL A 42 17.85 -0.09 -10.60
C VAL A 42 16.54 -0.06 -9.81
N LEU A 43 16.18 -1.14 -9.13
CA LEU A 43 14.94 -1.24 -8.37
C LEU A 43 14.90 -0.27 -7.19
N ASP A 44 16.02 -0.08 -6.49
CA ASP A 44 16.07 0.80 -5.32
C ASP A 44 15.85 2.28 -5.70
N PRO A 45 16.54 2.85 -6.71
CA PRO A 45 16.21 4.20 -7.21
C PRO A 45 14.77 4.30 -7.72
N LEU A 46 14.24 3.26 -8.36
CA LEU A 46 12.85 3.25 -8.82
C LEU A 46 11.86 3.33 -7.65
N VAL A 47 12.13 2.59 -6.56
CA VAL A 47 11.35 2.68 -5.32
C VAL A 47 11.43 4.09 -4.74
N VAL A 48 12.64 4.68 -4.65
CA VAL A 48 12.85 6.06 -4.17
C VAL A 48 12.00 7.03 -4.97
N VAL A 49 12.06 6.97 -6.30
CA VAL A 49 11.28 7.84 -7.19
C VAL A 49 9.78 7.66 -6.99
N LEU A 50 9.28 6.41 -7.00
CA LEU A 50 7.85 6.14 -6.85
C LEU A 50 7.31 6.56 -5.48
N VAL A 51 8.06 6.32 -4.40
CA VAL A 51 7.68 6.72 -3.05
C VAL A 51 7.77 8.24 -2.86
N ALA A 52 8.77 8.90 -3.44
CA ALA A 52 8.88 10.37 -3.44
C ALA A 52 7.67 11.02 -4.12
N PHE A 53 7.17 10.42 -5.20
CA PHE A 53 5.94 10.84 -5.87
C PHE A 53 4.65 10.31 -5.22
N VAL A 54 4.75 9.72 -4.01
CA VAL A 54 3.61 9.23 -3.21
C VAL A 54 2.74 8.22 -4.00
N ARG A 55 3.37 7.44 -4.88
CA ARG A 55 2.66 6.44 -5.69
C ARG A 55 2.44 5.17 -4.89
N ARG A 56 1.20 4.67 -4.92
CA ARG A 56 0.81 3.41 -4.26
C ARG A 56 1.60 2.20 -4.77
N GLN A 57 1.99 2.23 -6.05
CA GLN A 57 2.86 1.21 -6.65
C GLN A 57 4.25 1.21 -5.98
N GLY A 58 4.76 2.37 -5.58
CA GLY A 58 6.05 2.48 -4.89
C GLY A 58 6.05 1.79 -3.54
N VAL A 59 4.94 1.88 -2.79
CA VAL A 59 4.81 1.22 -1.47
C VAL A 59 4.81 -0.30 -1.62
N TRP A 60 4.09 -0.85 -2.60
CA TRP A 60 4.11 -2.30 -2.88
C TRP A 60 5.47 -2.79 -3.37
N LEU A 61 6.08 -2.04 -4.30
CA LEU A 61 7.40 -2.38 -4.83
C LEU A 61 8.44 -2.35 -3.71
N ALA A 62 8.41 -1.33 -2.84
CA ALA A 62 9.29 -1.24 -1.68
C ALA A 62 9.17 -2.48 -0.77
N GLY A 63 7.94 -2.90 -0.45
CA GLY A 63 7.72 -4.09 0.35
C GLY A 63 8.27 -5.36 -0.32
N ALA A 64 7.98 -5.55 -1.61
CA ALA A 64 8.45 -6.72 -2.35
C ALA A 64 9.99 -6.77 -2.45
N VAL A 65 10.61 -5.66 -2.88
CA VAL A 65 12.07 -5.53 -2.98
C VAL A 65 12.72 -5.83 -1.64
N MET A 66 12.22 -5.22 -0.57
CA MET A 66 12.79 -5.40 0.77
C MET A 66 12.69 -6.84 1.29
N VAL A 67 11.55 -7.51 1.07
CA VAL A 67 11.40 -8.93 1.47
C VAL A 67 12.38 -9.82 0.72
N LEU A 68 12.53 -9.62 -0.60
CA LEU A 68 13.46 -10.40 -1.40
C LEU A 68 14.91 -10.11 -0.99
N ASP A 69 15.27 -8.84 -0.77
CA ASP A 69 16.61 -8.42 -0.40
C ASP A 69 17.04 -8.96 0.96
N VAL A 70 16.19 -8.83 1.99
CA VAL A 70 16.44 -9.44 3.31
C VAL A 70 16.60 -10.95 3.18
N SER A 71 15.72 -11.61 2.42
CA SER A 71 15.77 -13.07 2.24
C SER A 71 17.05 -13.51 1.54
N ALA A 72 17.45 -12.83 0.46
CA ALA A 72 18.67 -13.12 -0.28
C ALA A 72 19.92 -12.92 0.59
N ASN A 73 19.96 -11.84 1.36
CA ASN A 73 21.03 -11.57 2.32
C ASN A 73 21.11 -12.66 3.39
N TRP A 74 19.98 -13.08 3.96
CA TRP A 74 19.95 -14.17 4.94
C TRP A 74 20.44 -15.49 4.35
N ILE A 75 20.02 -15.83 3.13
CA ILE A 75 20.46 -17.06 2.44
C ILE A 75 21.97 -17.02 2.20
N GLY A 76 22.50 -15.91 1.70
CA GLY A 76 23.93 -15.75 1.41
C GLY A 76 24.82 -15.84 2.64
N ASN A 77 24.35 -15.27 3.76
CA ASN A 77 25.11 -15.24 5.00
C ASN A 77 24.82 -16.43 5.92
N TRP A 78 23.93 -17.35 5.54
CA TRP A 78 23.45 -18.43 6.42
C TRP A 78 24.57 -19.33 6.93
N GLN A 79 25.53 -19.70 6.07
CA GLN A 79 26.67 -20.53 6.49
C GLN A 79 27.58 -19.78 7.47
N GLY A 80 27.96 -18.54 7.14
CA GLY A 80 28.77 -17.71 8.03
C GLY A 80 28.10 -17.42 9.37
N LEU A 81 26.76 -17.30 9.39
CA LEU A 81 26.00 -17.11 10.63
C LEU A 81 25.93 -18.38 11.48
N ARG A 82 25.97 -19.57 10.87
CA ARG A 82 26.08 -20.84 11.61
C ARG A 82 27.45 -20.98 12.27
N ASP A 83 28.50 -20.54 11.57
CA ASP A 83 29.88 -20.64 12.06
C ASP A 83 30.17 -19.59 13.13
N ASP A 84 29.68 -18.35 12.95
CA ASP A 84 29.79 -17.27 13.93
C ASP A 84 28.46 -16.48 14.05
N PRO A 85 27.61 -16.79 15.03
CA PRO A 85 26.35 -16.08 15.23
C PRO A 85 26.54 -14.63 15.69
N ALA A 86 27.71 -14.26 16.25
CA ALA A 86 28.00 -12.88 16.62
C ALA A 86 28.16 -11.97 15.39
N GLY A 87 28.39 -12.55 14.20
CA GLY A 87 28.38 -11.85 12.93
C GLY A 87 27.07 -11.10 12.66
N LEU A 88 25.95 -11.54 13.24
CA LEU A 88 24.66 -10.84 13.16
C LEU A 88 24.72 -9.47 13.83
N LEU A 89 25.48 -9.31 14.91
CA LEU A 89 25.51 -8.08 15.70
C LEU A 89 26.41 -6.99 15.10
N ARG A 90 27.03 -7.26 13.95
CA ARG A 90 27.88 -6.28 13.29
C ARG A 90 27.03 -5.08 12.84
N PRO A 91 27.50 -3.85 13.09
CA PRO A 91 26.76 -2.63 12.76
C PRO A 91 26.63 -2.39 11.25
N VAL A 92 27.35 -3.16 10.44
CA VAL A 92 27.28 -3.19 8.98
C VAL A 92 27.04 -4.62 8.53
N GLY A 93 26.11 -4.82 7.59
CA GLY A 93 25.74 -6.14 7.06
C GLY A 93 24.30 -6.53 7.41
N LEU A 94 24.12 -7.72 7.98
CA LEU A 94 22.81 -8.38 8.07
C LEU A 94 21.83 -7.72 9.05
N LEU A 95 22.30 -7.08 10.12
CA LEU A 95 21.41 -6.47 11.13
C LEU A 95 20.74 -5.18 10.65
N PRO A 96 21.45 -4.18 10.10
CA PRO A 96 20.83 -2.98 9.56
C PRO A 96 19.75 -3.30 8.51
N ILE A 97 20.05 -4.18 7.55
CA ILE A 97 19.09 -4.58 6.51
C ILE A 97 17.88 -5.32 7.10
N THR A 98 18.08 -6.18 8.10
CA THR A 98 16.96 -6.88 8.76
C THR A 98 16.07 -5.91 9.54
N LEU A 99 16.65 -4.96 10.28
CA LEU A 99 15.90 -3.94 11.02
C LEU A 99 15.14 -3.00 10.08
N PHE A 100 15.78 -2.55 9.01
CA PHE A 100 15.14 -1.74 7.99
C PHE A 100 14.02 -2.51 7.29
N GLY A 101 14.24 -3.79 6.98
CA GLY A 101 13.23 -4.65 6.37
C GLY A 101 12.01 -4.87 7.24
N LEU A 102 12.21 -5.12 8.54
CA LEU A 102 11.12 -5.19 9.52
C LEU A 102 10.34 -3.88 9.56
N PHE A 103 11.03 -2.74 9.59
CA PHE A 103 10.39 -1.43 9.55
C PHE A 103 9.55 -1.24 8.28
N VAL A 104 10.08 -1.58 7.11
CA VAL A 104 9.36 -1.47 5.83
C VAL A 104 8.13 -2.36 5.82
N VAL A 105 8.26 -3.66 6.15
CA VAL A 105 7.14 -4.61 6.16
C VAL A 105 6.06 -4.18 7.14
N ALA A 106 6.44 -3.76 8.35
CA ALA A 106 5.49 -3.29 9.37
C ALA A 106 4.74 -2.02 8.94
N SER A 107 5.39 -1.15 8.16
CA SER A 107 4.82 0.13 7.73
C SER A 107 4.11 0.07 6.37
N VAL A 108 4.31 -0.99 5.58
CA VAL A 108 3.77 -1.11 4.21
C VAL A 108 2.23 -1.08 4.19
N VAL A 109 1.59 -1.76 5.13
CA VAL A 109 0.12 -1.84 5.23
C VAL A 109 -0.47 -0.47 5.66
N PRO A 110 0.00 0.17 6.76
CA PRO A 110 -0.46 1.50 7.14
C PRO A 110 -0.27 2.57 6.04
N LEU A 111 0.89 2.58 5.35
CA LEU A 111 1.14 3.53 4.25
C LEU A 111 0.21 3.30 3.07
N HIS A 112 -0.11 2.05 2.78
CA HIS A 112 -1.04 1.72 1.72
C HIS A 112 -2.47 2.21 2.02
N HIS A 113 -2.92 2.09 3.27
CA HIS A 113 -4.23 2.59 3.67
C HIS A 113 -4.32 4.12 3.61
N THR A 114 -3.29 4.84 4.03
CA THR A 114 -3.27 6.31 4.02
C THR A 114 -3.26 6.88 2.60
N THR A 115 -2.44 6.31 1.69
CA THR A 115 -2.44 6.73 0.27
C THR A 115 -3.78 6.47 -0.43
N ALA A 116 -4.50 5.40 -0.05
CA ALA A 116 -5.85 5.17 -0.54
C ALA A 116 -6.83 6.24 -0.05
N MET A 117 -6.83 6.58 1.24
CA MET A 117 -7.74 7.57 1.83
C MET A 117 -7.58 8.97 1.25
N THR A 118 -6.34 9.41 0.96
CA THR A 118 -6.11 10.73 0.34
C THR A 118 -6.79 10.84 -1.02
N ARG A 119 -6.74 9.79 -1.83
CA ARG A 119 -7.39 9.75 -3.16
C ARG A 119 -8.92 9.79 -3.06
N TRP A 120 -9.50 9.11 -2.06
CA TRP A 120 -10.95 9.14 -1.80
C TRP A 120 -11.44 10.54 -1.39
N LYS A 121 -10.72 11.22 -0.49
CA LYS A 121 -11.04 12.60 -0.12
C LYS A 121 -10.98 13.55 -1.32
N GLN A 122 -9.99 13.37 -2.18
CA GLN A 122 -9.82 14.23 -3.36
C GLN A 122 -10.91 14.01 -4.42
N ALA A 123 -11.33 12.76 -4.62
CA ALA A 123 -12.47 12.43 -5.50
C ALA A 123 -13.80 13.03 -4.98
N GLN A 124 -14.03 12.98 -3.66
CA GLN A 124 -15.22 13.56 -3.03
C GLN A 124 -15.28 15.09 -3.15
N ILE A 125 -14.15 15.78 -2.91
CA ILE A 125 -14.05 17.24 -3.08
C ILE A 125 -14.30 17.64 -4.55
N GLY A 126 -13.74 16.89 -5.50
CA GLY A 126 -14.00 17.10 -6.93
C GLY A 126 -15.47 16.95 -7.31
N SER A 127 -16.16 15.95 -6.77
CA SER A 127 -17.60 15.76 -7.02
C SER A 127 -18.47 16.86 -6.41
N GLN A 128 -18.17 17.33 -5.19
CA GLN A 128 -18.94 18.41 -4.56
C GLN A 128 -18.76 19.75 -5.28
N THR A 129 -17.55 20.05 -5.76
CA THR A 129 -17.26 21.28 -6.52
C THR A 129 -18.01 21.28 -7.86
N THR A 130 -18.04 20.14 -8.54
CA THR A 130 -18.76 20.01 -9.83
C THR A 130 -20.27 20.21 -9.66
N GLN A 131 -20.84 19.70 -8.56
CA GLN A 131 -22.27 19.82 -8.27
C GLN A 131 -22.68 21.24 -7.84
N ALA A 132 -21.82 21.95 -7.08
CA ALA A 132 -22.05 23.33 -6.68
C ALA A 132 -21.94 24.34 -7.84
N THR A 133 -21.21 24.00 -8.91
CA THR A 133 -21.10 24.85 -10.10
C THR A 133 -22.21 24.58 -11.14
N ALA A 134 -22.92 23.45 -11.00
CA ALA A 134 -24.01 23.06 -11.88
C ALA A 134 -25.40 23.54 -11.42
N ASP A 135 -25.47 24.26 -10.30
CA ASP A 135 -26.66 24.99 -9.85
C ASP A 135 -26.48 26.50 -10.15
N PRO A 136 -26.62 26.96 -11.41
CA PRO A 136 -26.93 28.35 -11.62
C PRO A 136 -28.34 28.55 -11.09
N ALA A 137 -28.44 29.43 -10.10
CA ALA A 137 -29.66 30.04 -9.61
C ALA A 137 -30.73 30.11 -10.72
N THR A 138 -31.74 29.25 -10.61
CA THR A 138 -33.05 29.56 -11.19
C THR A 138 -33.70 30.54 -10.23
N GLU A 139 -33.17 31.77 -10.25
CA GLU A 139 -33.71 32.93 -9.57
C GLU A 139 -34.91 33.42 -10.38
N GLN A 140 -36.08 33.21 -9.78
CA GLN A 140 -37.31 34.02 -9.78
C GLN A 140 -37.48 35.13 -10.83
N ASP A 141 -38.64 35.16 -11.51
CA ASP A 141 -39.80 36.01 -11.14
C ASP A 141 -40.81 36.08 -12.31
N GLY A 142 -42.10 36.08 -12.01
CA GLY A 142 -43.16 36.24 -13.01
C GLY A 142 -44.48 35.52 -12.69
N SER A 143 -45.16 35.90 -11.62
CA SER A 143 -46.57 35.55 -11.38
C SER A 143 -47.52 36.52 -12.13
N PRO A 144 -48.68 36.05 -12.61
CA PRO A 144 -49.92 36.53 -11.99
C PRO A 144 -50.97 35.43 -11.70
N ARG A 145 -51.68 35.63 -10.58
CA ARG A 145 -52.89 34.90 -10.13
C ARG A 145 -54.02 34.93 -11.18
N PRO A 146 -54.90 33.91 -11.17
CA PRO A 146 -56.24 34.14 -10.64
C PRO A 146 -56.81 33.00 -9.77
N ALA A 147 -57.85 33.37 -9.01
CA ALA A 147 -58.62 32.54 -8.09
C ALA A 147 -59.62 31.60 -8.80
N THR A 148 -59.95 30.44 -8.21
CA THR A 148 -61.31 30.07 -7.73
C THR A 148 -61.47 28.56 -7.39
N THR A 149 -62.08 28.31 -6.22
CA THR A 149 -63.01 27.21 -5.81
C THR A 149 -62.68 25.71 -5.99
N SER A 150 -62.31 25.05 -4.86
CA SER A 150 -62.92 23.88 -4.13
C SER A 150 -63.91 22.91 -4.82
N PRO A 151 -64.30 21.73 -4.26
CA PRO A 151 -63.67 20.76 -3.31
C PRO A 151 -63.82 19.26 -3.72
N ARG A 152 -63.03 18.31 -3.16
CA ARG A 152 -63.56 17.01 -2.62
C ARG A 152 -62.52 16.07 -1.97
N ARG A 153 -62.84 15.74 -0.71
CA ARG A 153 -62.63 14.50 0.08
C ARG A 153 -61.75 13.36 -0.46
N GLY A 154 -60.88 12.88 0.43
CA GLY A 154 -60.61 11.45 0.64
C GLY A 154 -59.47 11.20 1.64
N PRO A 155 -59.70 10.54 2.80
CA PRO A 155 -58.63 10.19 3.72
C PRO A 155 -58.00 8.85 3.30
N ARG A 156 -56.67 8.77 3.23
CA ARG A 156 -55.96 7.47 3.28
C ARG A 156 -54.98 7.46 4.43
N LEU A 157 -55.31 6.56 5.36
CA LEU A 157 -54.59 6.14 6.56
C LEU A 157 -53.26 5.42 6.22
N PRO A 158 -52.40 5.18 7.24
CA PRO A 158 -50.98 4.92 7.07
C PRO A 158 -50.65 3.43 6.88
N ARG A 159 -49.57 3.14 6.15
CA ARG A 159 -48.95 1.81 6.15
C ARG A 159 -47.91 1.73 7.26
N GLY A 160 -48.33 1.13 8.37
CA GLY A 160 -47.43 0.62 9.39
C GLY A 160 -46.98 -0.81 9.10
N LEU A 161 -45.84 -1.14 9.73
CA LEU A 161 -45.50 -2.42 10.38
C LEU A 161 -45.00 -3.61 9.53
N ARG A 162 -43.73 -3.93 9.83
CA ARG A 162 -43.16 -5.22 10.24
C ARG A 162 -43.14 -6.39 9.24
N CYS A 163 -41.92 -6.90 9.02
CA CYS A 163 -41.43 -8.27 9.27
C CYS A 163 -39.88 -8.14 9.24
N LEU A 164 -39.08 -8.26 10.31
CA LEU A 164 -38.83 -9.40 11.20
C LEU A 164 -38.76 -10.73 10.43
N SER A 165 -37.56 -11.09 9.97
CA SER A 165 -37.14 -12.47 9.78
C SER A 165 -36.07 -12.82 10.82
N PRO A 166 -36.28 -13.89 11.60
CA PRO A 166 -35.30 -14.43 12.54
C PRO A 166 -34.54 -15.65 11.97
N ALA A 167 -33.50 -16.02 12.72
CA ALA A 167 -32.98 -17.38 12.91
C ALA A 167 -32.20 -18.08 11.78
N GLY A 168 -30.96 -18.48 12.11
CA GLY A 168 -30.13 -19.37 11.32
C GLY A 168 -28.74 -19.59 11.90
N SER A 169 -28.68 -20.08 13.15
CA SER A 169 -27.48 -20.63 13.81
C SER A 169 -27.22 -22.07 13.27
N PRO A 170 -26.27 -22.88 13.80
CA PRO A 170 -24.81 -22.85 13.73
C PRO A 170 -24.21 -24.14 13.13
N GLY A 171 -22.89 -24.16 12.92
CA GLY A 171 -22.08 -25.37 13.13
C GLY A 171 -21.44 -26.03 11.91
N ARG A 172 -20.13 -26.24 11.98
CA ARG A 172 -19.58 -27.61 12.09
C ARG A 172 -18.09 -27.60 12.41
N SER A 173 -17.78 -28.32 13.48
CA SER A 173 -16.50 -28.91 13.79
C SER A 173 -16.16 -30.06 12.81
N ARG A 174 -14.86 -30.26 12.57
CA ARG A 174 -14.14 -31.51 12.23
C ARG A 174 -12.68 -31.07 12.02
N SER A 175 -11.73 -31.32 12.91
CA SER A 175 -11.16 -32.59 13.40
C SER A 175 -10.61 -33.49 12.28
N ARG A 176 -9.39 -33.98 12.53
CA ARG A 176 -8.51 -34.89 11.74
C ARG A 176 -7.65 -34.14 10.70
N ARG A 177 -6.33 -34.27 10.65
CA ARG A 177 -5.36 -35.25 11.16
C ARG A 177 -4.11 -34.54 11.65
#